data_AF-A0A9D1PRH8-F1
#
_entry.id   AF-A0A9D1PRH8-F1
#
_cell.length_a   1.000
_cell.length_b   1.000
_cell.length_c   1.000
_cell.angle_alpha   90.00
_cell.angle_beta   90.00
_cell.angle_gamma   90.00
#
_symmetry.space_group_name_H-M   'P 1'
#
loop_
_entity.id
_entity.type
_entity.pdbx_description
1 polymer ?
#
loop_
_entity_poly.entity_id
_entity_poly.type
_entity_poly.pdbx_seq_one_letter_code
_entity_poly.pdbx_strand_id
1 'polypeptide(L)'
;MKLSSYIKGNSFYYKIDARAKIIITVLTAVLAVMDISLLKLSVLFILIMLLSLSSIRAKNTVLLLKSLLPLSICIIIFAPLRARDAEVLFSIGELAVLTKLGVIESLEVLLRFLSISSIFSLLLKTERMEMITRALEKMHLPYKASLMFSLSLTLIPSLADKYSEIRLALKSREGDGRKVPFTSILVSLTVDALKRIPDSAAILEERGFHNGQRSSIIECGRSSKAFTEIFIFAIFFTVFILL
;
A
#
# COMPACT_ATOMS: atom_id res chain seq x y z
N MET A 1 -9.74 -11.72 13.02
CA MET A 1 -8.41 -11.64 12.36
C MET A 1 -7.89 -10.23 12.55
N LYS A 2 -6.72 -9.99 13.18
CA LYS A 2 -6.23 -8.61 13.40
C LYS A 2 -5.80 -8.02 12.05
N LEU A 3 -6.66 -7.22 11.43
CA LEU A 3 -6.42 -6.55 10.15
C LEU A 3 -5.47 -5.34 10.24
N SER A 4 -4.84 -5.10 11.39
CA SER A 4 -3.85 -4.04 11.53
C SER A 4 -2.45 -4.55 11.18
N SER A 5 -2.04 -4.30 9.94
CA SER A 5 -0.64 -4.46 9.49
C SER A 5 0.31 -3.40 10.08
N TYR A 6 -0.24 -2.46 10.85
CA TYR A 6 0.51 -1.41 11.53
C TYR A 6 1.41 -1.97 12.64
N ILE A 7 2.69 -1.62 12.59
CA ILE A 7 3.67 -2.01 13.59
C ILE A 7 4.14 -0.75 14.31
N LYS A 8 3.98 -0.71 15.63
CA LYS A 8 4.46 0.44 16.41
C LYS A 8 5.99 0.38 16.50
N GLY A 9 6.67 1.36 15.89
CA GLY A 9 8.11 1.59 16.02
C GLY A 9 8.41 2.99 16.59
N ASN A 10 9.68 3.28 16.88
CA ASN A 10 10.14 4.57 17.42
C ASN A 10 11.28 5.20 16.59
N SER A 11 11.50 4.72 15.37
CA SER A 11 12.58 5.21 14.50
C SER A 11 12.27 6.59 13.93
N PHE A 12 13.29 7.27 13.38
CA PHE A 12 13.17 8.61 12.80
C PHE A 12 12.01 8.73 11.80
N TYR A 13 11.84 7.71 10.95
CA TYR A 13 10.74 7.66 9.97
C TYR A 13 9.35 7.60 10.63
N TYR A 14 9.17 7.14 11.88
CA TYR A 14 7.86 7.21 12.55
C TYR A 14 7.49 8.63 12.96
N LYS A 15 8.48 9.50 13.20
CA LYS A 15 8.27 10.86 13.72
C LYS A 15 7.87 11.87 12.63
N ILE A 16 8.13 11.55 11.37
CA ILE A 16 7.72 12.32 10.19
C ILE A 16 6.19 12.40 10.15
N ASP A 17 5.65 13.53 9.70
CA ASP A 17 4.21 13.73 9.57
C ASP A 17 3.60 12.80 8.49
N ALA A 18 2.42 12.23 8.76
CA ALA A 18 1.77 11.28 7.86
C ALA A 18 1.53 11.85 6.44
N ARG A 19 1.25 13.16 6.32
CA ARG A 19 1.10 13.85 5.03
C ARG A 19 2.40 13.88 4.24
N ALA A 20 3.50 14.23 4.92
CA ALA A 20 4.82 14.28 4.30
C ALA A 20 5.23 12.88 3.81
N LYS A 21 4.95 11.82 4.59
CA LYS A 21 5.22 10.43 4.16
C LYS A 21 4.48 10.05 2.89
N ILE A 22 3.19 10.38 2.77
CA ILE A 22 2.41 10.06 1.56
C ILE A 22 3.04 10.76 0.35
N ILE A 23 3.34 12.06 0.46
CA ILE A 23 3.96 12.82 -0.62
C ILE A 23 5.34 12.24 -0.97
N ILE A 24 6.16 11.91 0.02
CA ILE A 24 7.47 11.27 -0.16
C ILE A 24 7.32 9.91 -0.86
N THR A 25 6.36 9.08 -0.47
CA THR A 25 6.10 7.78 -1.10
C THR A 25 5.67 7.93 -2.56
N VAL A 26 4.80 8.89 -2.86
CA VAL A 26 4.36 9.16 -4.25
C VAL A 26 5.54 9.67 -5.08
N LEU A 27 6.29 10.63 -4.56
CA LEU A 27 7.40 11.27 -5.25
C LEU A 27 8.57 10.30 -5.52
N THR A 28 8.87 9.40 -4.56
CA THR A 28 9.83 8.30 -4.77
C THR A 28 9.32 7.24 -5.73
N ALA A 29 8.02 6.95 -5.75
CA ALA A 29 7.43 6.06 -6.75
C ALA A 29 7.54 6.66 -8.17
N VAL A 30 7.31 7.97 -8.32
CA VAL A 30 7.50 8.68 -9.59
C VAL A 30 8.96 8.61 -10.04
N LEU A 31 9.94 8.83 -9.15
CA LEU A 31 11.37 8.63 -9.47
C LEU A 31 11.64 7.22 -10.00
N ALA A 32 11.13 6.21 -9.32
CA ALA A 32 11.37 4.82 -9.71
C ALA A 32 10.74 4.47 -11.07
N VAL A 33 9.77 5.24 -11.56
CA VAL A 33 9.14 5.03 -12.88
C VAL A 33 9.87 5.78 -13.98
N MET A 34 10.48 6.93 -13.68
CA MET A 34 11.25 7.69 -14.67
C MET A 34 12.40 6.86 -15.25
N ASP A 35 12.76 7.15 -16.50
CA ASP A 35 13.91 6.50 -17.15
C ASP A 35 15.19 7.12 -16.62
N ILE A 36 15.71 6.49 -15.57
CA ILE A 36 16.94 6.85 -14.88
C ILE A 36 17.94 5.70 -15.09
N SER A 37 19.23 6.01 -15.16
CA SER A 37 20.28 4.99 -15.26
C SER A 37 20.20 3.94 -14.16
N LEU A 38 20.54 2.69 -14.50
CA LEU A 38 20.55 1.54 -13.60
C LEU A 38 21.32 1.80 -12.30
N LEU A 39 22.43 2.56 -12.38
CA LEU A 39 23.20 2.97 -11.20
C LEU A 39 22.37 3.80 -10.22
N LYS A 40 21.72 4.88 -10.68
CA LYS A 40 20.88 5.74 -9.84
C LYS A 40 19.71 4.95 -9.25
N LEU A 41 19.09 4.08 -10.05
CA LEU A 41 17.99 3.24 -9.59
C LEU A 41 18.42 2.24 -8.50
N SER A 42 19.62 1.66 -8.61
CA SER A 42 20.18 0.80 -7.56
C SER A 42 20.47 1.56 -6.26
N VAL A 43 20.99 2.80 -6.35
CA VAL A 43 21.22 3.67 -5.19
C VAL A 43 19.91 4.01 -4.50
N LEU A 44 18.86 4.33 -5.27
CA LEU A 44 17.52 4.60 -4.74
C LEU A 44 16.96 3.38 -4.00
N PHE A 45 17.10 2.18 -4.56
CA PHE A 45 16.66 0.95 -3.92
C PHE A 45 17.40 0.68 -2.59
N ILE A 46 18.72 0.86 -2.57
CA ILE A 46 19.55 0.69 -1.35
C ILE A 46 19.11 1.68 -0.27
N LEU A 47 18.85 2.93 -0.63
CA LEU A 47 18.38 3.96 0.30
C LEU A 47 17.04 3.57 0.92
N ILE A 48 16.07 3.09 0.13
CA ILE A 48 14.77 2.61 0.63
C ILE A 48 14.96 1.42 1.58
N MET A 49 15.85 0.50 1.25
CA MET A 49 16.14 -0.66 2.10
C MET A 49 16.79 -0.24 3.43
N LEU A 50 17.69 0.73 3.41
CA LEU A 50 18.33 1.28 4.61
C LEU A 50 17.28 1.96 5.53
N LEU A 51 16.38 2.75 4.95
CA LEU A 51 15.24 3.33 5.66
C LEU A 51 14.32 2.25 6.25
N SER A 52 14.04 1.19 5.49
CA SER A 52 13.23 0.07 5.97
C SER A 52 13.89 -0.67 7.13
N LEU A 53 15.22 -0.88 7.08
CA LEU A 53 15.98 -1.51 8.17
C LEU A 53 16.03 -0.64 9.43
N SER A 54 16.16 0.67 9.26
CA SER A 54 16.15 1.63 10.38
C SER A 54 14.78 1.70 11.05
N SER A 55 13.71 1.61 10.25
CA SER A 55 12.34 1.83 10.71
C SER A 55 11.67 0.55 11.23
N ILE A 56 11.88 -0.56 10.55
CA ILE A 56 11.16 -1.80 10.80
C ILE A 56 12.18 -2.84 11.25
N ARG A 57 11.80 -3.68 12.21
CA ARG A 57 12.65 -4.79 12.67
C ARG A 57 13.05 -5.65 11.47
N ALA A 58 14.35 -5.92 11.30
CA ALA A 58 14.91 -6.54 10.09
C ALA A 58 14.14 -7.81 9.62
N LYS A 59 13.61 -8.60 10.55
CA LYS A 59 12.75 -9.76 10.29
C LYS A 59 11.54 -9.45 9.41
N ASN A 60 10.93 -8.28 9.59
CA ASN A 60 9.75 -7.87 8.85
C ASN A 60 10.09 -7.29 7.47
N THR A 61 11.29 -6.75 7.28
CA THR A 61 11.82 -6.35 5.97
C THR A 61 12.11 -7.58 5.11
N VAL A 62 12.70 -8.63 5.71
CA VAL A 62 12.94 -9.91 5.02
C VAL A 62 11.63 -10.60 4.65
N LEU A 63 10.61 -10.53 5.52
CA LEU A 63 9.28 -11.08 5.22
C LEU A 63 8.61 -10.35 4.03
N LEU A 64 8.82 -9.04 3.88
CA LEU A 64 8.35 -8.29 2.70
C LEU A 64 9.02 -8.80 1.44
N LEU A 65 10.34 -8.87 1.44
CA LEU A 65 11.11 -9.32 0.29
C LEU A 65 10.71 -10.76 -0.11
N LYS A 66 10.47 -11.63 0.88
CA LYS A 66 9.98 -12.99 0.64
C LYS A 66 8.57 -13.03 0.04
N SER A 67 7.69 -12.11 0.44
CA SER A 67 6.34 -12.01 -0.14
C SER A 67 6.35 -11.51 -1.59
N LEU A 68 7.37 -10.74 -1.99
CA LEU A 68 7.52 -10.21 -3.35
C LEU A 68 8.27 -11.17 -4.28
N LEU A 69 8.95 -12.15 -3.70
CA LEU A 69 9.75 -13.16 -4.41
C LEU A 69 8.98 -13.91 -5.53
N PRO A 70 7.73 -14.39 -5.36
CA PRO A 70 7.05 -15.09 -6.45
C PRO A 70 6.77 -14.16 -7.66
N LEU A 71 6.45 -12.90 -7.39
CA LEU A 71 6.19 -11.92 -8.46
C LEU A 71 7.50 -11.44 -9.10
N SER A 72 8.58 -11.33 -8.32
CA SER A 72 9.91 -10.97 -8.82
C SER A 72 10.47 -12.05 -9.76
N ILE A 73 10.27 -13.33 -9.44
CA ILE A 73 10.61 -14.45 -10.33
C ILE A 73 9.83 -14.34 -11.66
N CYS A 74 8.53 -14.04 -11.59
CA CYS A 74 7.69 -13.85 -12.76
C CYS A 74 8.27 -12.75 -13.68
N ILE A 75 8.67 -11.61 -13.12
CA ILE A 75 9.28 -10.51 -13.88
C ILE A 75 10.58 -10.93 -14.55
N ILE A 76 11.47 -11.64 -13.84
CA ILE A 76 12.75 -12.11 -14.40
C ILE A 76 12.53 -13.07 -15.59
N ILE A 77 11.48 -13.88 -15.56
CA ILE A 77 11.17 -14.83 -16.64
C ILE A 77 10.52 -14.13 -17.83
N PHE A 78 9.56 -13.22 -17.59
CA PHE A 78 8.77 -12.62 -18.66
C PHE A 78 9.37 -11.35 -19.27
N ALA A 79 10.12 -10.56 -18.53
CA ALA A 79 10.70 -9.32 -19.03
C ALA A 79 11.71 -9.51 -20.18
N PRO A 80 12.66 -10.48 -20.15
CA PRO A 80 13.62 -10.64 -21.24
C PRO A 80 12.97 -11.17 -22.53
N LEU A 81 11.84 -11.88 -22.44
CA LEU A 81 11.08 -12.37 -23.62
C LEU A 81 10.55 -11.24 -24.53
N ARG A 82 10.53 -10.00 -24.03
CA ARG A 82 10.10 -8.82 -24.78
C ARG A 82 11.20 -8.25 -25.69
N ALA A 83 12.47 -8.52 -25.40
CA ALA A 83 13.61 -8.03 -26.17
C ALA A 83 13.94 -9.02 -27.29
N ARG A 84 13.24 -8.93 -28.42
CA ARG A 84 13.42 -9.85 -29.57
C ARG A 84 14.57 -9.49 -30.53
N ASP A 85 15.11 -8.27 -30.44
CA ASP A 85 15.86 -7.69 -31.58
C ASP A 85 17.38 -7.50 -31.39
N ALA A 86 18.01 -8.01 -30.32
CA ALA A 86 19.45 -7.81 -30.15
C ALA A 86 20.24 -9.07 -29.74
N GLU A 87 21.54 -9.03 -30.06
CA GLU A 87 22.54 -10.11 -30.00
C GLU A 87 22.21 -11.25 -29.03
N VAL A 88 21.87 -12.39 -29.62
CA VAL A 88 21.49 -13.62 -28.92
C VAL A 88 22.75 -14.28 -28.34
N LEU A 89 22.84 -14.36 -27.00
CA LEU A 89 23.91 -15.11 -26.33
C LEU A 89 23.55 -16.58 -26.11
N PHE A 90 22.27 -16.90 -25.96
CA PHE A 90 21.79 -18.26 -25.79
C PHE A 90 20.40 -18.41 -26.41
N SER A 91 20.27 -19.37 -27.33
CA SER A 91 19.00 -19.72 -27.98
C SER A 91 18.59 -21.13 -27.59
N ILE A 92 17.33 -21.31 -27.23
CA ILE A 92 16.67 -22.62 -27.15
C ILE A 92 15.45 -22.53 -28.09
N GLY A 93 15.64 -22.93 -29.36
CA GLY A 93 14.60 -22.88 -30.40
C GLY A 93 14.47 -21.51 -31.10
N GLU A 94 13.25 -21.12 -31.49
CA GLU A 94 12.93 -19.80 -32.09
C GLU A 94 12.81 -18.67 -31.05
N LEU A 95 13.03 -18.98 -29.78
CA LEU A 95 13.06 -18.01 -28.68
C LEU A 95 14.52 -17.69 -28.37
N ALA A 96 14.96 -16.48 -28.72
CA ALA A 96 16.17 -15.90 -28.16
C ALA A 96 15.96 -15.69 -26.65
N VAL A 97 16.47 -16.59 -25.81
CA VAL A 97 16.15 -16.64 -24.38
C VAL A 97 17.02 -15.65 -23.58
N LEU A 98 18.25 -15.37 -24.02
CA LEU A 98 19.14 -14.42 -23.36
C LEU A 98 19.85 -13.50 -24.36
N THR A 99 19.38 -12.27 -24.43
CA THR A 99 20.10 -11.14 -25.01
C THR A 99 20.73 -10.33 -23.87
N LYS A 100 21.99 -9.89 -24.00
CA LYS A 100 22.66 -9.05 -22.98
C LYS A 100 21.82 -7.83 -22.58
N LEU A 101 21.21 -7.18 -23.57
CA LEU A 101 20.30 -6.06 -23.37
C LEU A 101 19.00 -6.49 -22.65
N GLY A 102 18.40 -7.62 -23.00
CA GLY A 102 17.20 -8.14 -22.33
C GLY A 102 17.42 -8.46 -20.84
N VAL A 103 18.63 -8.86 -20.45
CA VAL A 103 18.99 -9.07 -19.03
C VAL A 103 19.09 -7.75 -18.28
N ILE A 104 19.65 -6.70 -18.90
CA ILE A 104 19.74 -5.37 -18.29
C ILE A 104 18.35 -4.76 -18.14
N GLU A 105 17.53 -4.79 -19.19
CA GLU A 105 16.15 -4.31 -19.19
C GLU A 105 15.27 -5.02 -18.15
N SER A 106 15.38 -6.36 -18.05
CA SER A 106 14.65 -7.13 -17.05
C SER A 106 15.10 -6.81 -15.62
N LEU A 107 16.40 -6.57 -15.41
CA LEU A 107 16.93 -6.13 -14.12
C LEU A 107 16.42 -4.74 -13.74
N GLU A 108 16.32 -3.81 -14.70
CA GLU A 108 15.72 -2.50 -14.48
C GLU A 108 14.26 -2.62 -14.04
N VAL A 109 13.43 -3.35 -14.80
CA VAL A 109 12.01 -3.54 -14.47
C VAL A 109 11.84 -4.19 -13.09
N LEU A 110 12.68 -5.17 -12.76
CA LEU A 110 12.69 -5.82 -11.45
C LEU A 110 12.99 -4.83 -10.32
N LEU A 111 14.03 -4.01 -10.48
CA LEU A 111 14.42 -3.03 -9.47
C LEU A 111 13.38 -1.90 -9.35
N ARG A 112 12.75 -1.46 -10.44
CA ARG A 112 11.62 -0.50 -10.43
C ARG A 112 10.48 -1.05 -9.57
N PHE A 113 10.08 -2.30 -9.84
CA PHE A 113 9.03 -2.99 -9.10
C PHE A 113 9.37 -3.13 -7.60
N LEU A 114 10.58 -3.60 -7.29
CA LEU A 114 11.03 -3.78 -5.90
C LEU A 114 11.08 -2.45 -5.14
N SER A 115 11.52 -1.36 -5.78
CA SER A 115 11.61 -0.04 -5.16
C SER A 115 10.23 0.50 -4.80
N ILE A 116 9.30 0.50 -5.76
CA ILE A 116 7.91 0.97 -5.56
C ILE A 116 7.20 0.13 -4.49
N SER A 117 7.31 -1.19 -4.60
CA SER A 117 6.66 -2.09 -3.65
C SER A 117 7.23 -1.95 -2.23
N SER A 118 8.53 -1.71 -2.09
CA SER A 118 9.18 -1.54 -0.79
C SER A 118 8.77 -0.24 -0.10
N ILE A 119 8.79 0.90 -0.82
CA ILE A 119 8.40 2.18 -0.22
C ILE A 119 6.91 2.21 0.15
N PHE A 120 6.04 1.61 -0.68
CA PHE A 120 4.62 1.51 -0.39
C PHE A 120 4.34 0.62 0.82
N SER A 121 5.03 -0.52 0.92
CA SER A 121 4.93 -1.41 2.09
C SER A 121 5.41 -0.73 3.37
N LEU A 122 6.45 0.11 3.28
CA LEU A 122 6.99 0.87 4.40
C LEU A 122 5.96 1.90 4.90
N LEU A 123 5.27 2.61 4.00
CA LEU A 123 4.18 3.52 4.35
C LEU A 123 3.06 2.79 5.12
N LEU A 124 2.56 1.68 4.58
CA LEU A 124 1.46 0.92 5.19
C LEU A 124 1.78 0.32 6.57
N LYS A 125 3.05 0.00 6.82
CA LYS A 125 3.49 -0.53 8.13
C LYS A 125 3.73 0.55 9.17
N THR A 126 4.21 1.71 8.73
CA THR A 126 4.59 2.83 9.60
C THR A 126 3.40 3.73 9.93
N GLU A 127 2.34 3.72 9.13
CA GLU A 127 1.16 4.56 9.35
C GLU A 127 -0.10 3.75 9.60
N ARG A 128 -0.97 4.28 10.46
CA ARG A 128 -2.31 3.73 10.66
C ARG A 128 -3.19 4.14 9.49
N MET A 129 -4.06 3.24 9.02
CA MET A 129 -4.96 3.55 7.91
C MET A 129 -5.82 4.81 8.18
N GLU A 130 -6.26 4.99 9.42
CA GLU A 130 -7.01 6.19 9.86
C GLU A 130 -6.20 7.48 9.68
N MET A 131 -4.90 7.47 10.00
CA MET A 131 -4.01 8.63 9.84
C MET A 131 -3.81 8.97 8.36
N ILE A 132 -3.76 7.96 7.49
CA ILE A 132 -3.69 8.14 6.03
C ILE A 132 -4.96 8.86 5.54
N THR A 133 -6.15 8.44 5.98
CA THR A 133 -7.41 9.09 5.58
C THR A 133 -7.47 10.57 5.98
N ARG A 134 -7.02 10.89 7.19
CA ARG A 134 -6.94 12.26 7.69
C ARG A 134 -5.90 13.10 6.96
N ALA A 135 -4.79 12.48 6.58
CA ALA A 135 -3.80 13.14 5.74
C ALA A 135 -4.39 13.53 4.38
N LEU A 136 -5.18 12.65 3.75
CA LEU A 136 -5.90 12.94 2.50
C LEU A 136 -6.96 14.04 2.68
N GLU A 137 -7.75 14.00 3.76
CA GLU A 137 -8.72 15.06 4.08
C GLU A 137 -8.08 16.44 4.09
N LYS A 138 -6.93 16.55 4.76
CA LYS A 138 -6.20 17.81 4.88
C LYS A 138 -5.41 18.18 3.62
N MET A 139 -5.40 17.32 2.59
CA MET A 139 -4.87 17.59 1.24
C MET A 139 -5.97 18.06 0.25
N HIS A 140 -7.09 18.60 0.76
CA HIS A 140 -8.26 19.10 0.00
C HIS A 140 -9.26 18.03 -0.48
N LEU A 141 -9.26 16.82 0.10
CA LEU A 141 -10.36 15.89 -0.16
C LEU A 141 -11.65 16.42 0.51
N PRO A 142 -12.83 16.42 -0.16
CA PRO A 142 -14.06 16.85 0.47
C PRO A 142 -14.35 16.05 1.74
N TYR A 143 -14.71 16.76 2.82
CA TYR A 143 -14.94 16.19 4.15
C TYR A 143 -15.85 14.95 4.13
N LYS A 144 -16.94 15.00 3.33
CA LYS A 144 -17.89 13.89 3.19
C LYS A 144 -17.23 12.62 2.67
N ALA A 145 -16.37 12.74 1.67
CA ALA A 145 -15.67 11.59 1.09
C ALA A 145 -14.67 11.00 2.10
N SER A 146 -13.92 11.86 2.81
CA SER A 146 -13.01 11.40 3.85
C SER A 146 -13.76 10.69 4.98
N LEU A 147 -14.90 11.23 5.41
CA LEU A 147 -15.71 10.62 6.45
C LEU A 147 -16.23 9.25 6.02
N MET A 148 -16.82 9.16 4.82
CA MET A 148 -17.29 7.88 4.27
C MET A 148 -16.15 6.87 4.25
N PHE A 149 -14.97 7.28 3.79
CA PHE A 149 -13.80 6.40 3.74
C PHE A 149 -13.33 5.97 5.14
N SER A 150 -13.22 6.89 6.11
CA SER A 150 -12.85 6.54 7.49
C SER A 150 -13.86 5.59 8.12
N LEU A 151 -15.17 5.83 7.94
CA LEU A 151 -16.23 4.93 8.42
C LEU A 151 -16.12 3.55 7.77
N SER A 152 -15.92 3.49 6.46
CA SER A 152 -15.73 2.23 5.74
C SER A 152 -14.55 1.44 6.30
N LEU A 153 -13.41 2.08 6.57
CA LEU A 153 -12.25 1.40 7.12
C LEU A 153 -12.50 0.80 8.51
N THR A 154 -13.23 1.51 9.37
CA THR A 154 -13.64 1.00 10.69
C THR A 154 -14.65 -0.15 10.56
N LEU A 155 -15.44 -0.20 9.49
CA LEU A 155 -16.37 -1.29 9.20
C LEU A 155 -15.69 -2.56 8.65
N ILE A 156 -14.48 -2.48 8.09
CA ILE A 156 -13.80 -3.66 7.52
C ILE A 156 -13.59 -4.76 8.58
N PRO A 157 -13.04 -4.50 9.79
CA PRO A 157 -12.87 -5.53 10.81
C PRO A 157 -14.19 -6.16 11.25
N SER A 158 -15.22 -5.35 11.49
CA SER A 158 -16.52 -5.87 11.93
C SER A 158 -17.20 -6.70 10.84
N LEU A 159 -17.06 -6.31 9.57
CA LEU A 159 -17.57 -7.07 8.43
C LEU A 159 -16.83 -8.41 8.27
N ALA A 160 -15.51 -8.45 8.51
CA ALA A 160 -14.73 -9.67 8.47
C ALA A 160 -15.15 -10.65 9.59
N ASP A 161 -15.43 -10.15 10.79
CA ASP A 161 -15.92 -10.95 11.89
C ASP A 161 -17.33 -11.50 11.58
N LYS A 162 -18.24 -10.68 11.04
CA LYS A 162 -19.58 -11.10 10.58
C LYS A 162 -19.53 -12.14 9.47
N TYR A 163 -18.63 -11.97 8.50
CA TYR A 163 -18.39 -12.97 7.46
C TYR A 163 -17.97 -14.32 8.07
N SER A 164 -17.08 -14.31 9.07
CA SER A 164 -16.65 -15.55 9.73
C SER A 164 -17.76 -16.25 10.51
N GLU A 165 -18.60 -15.48 11.21
CA GLU A 165 -19.76 -15.97 11.95
C GLU A 165 -20.79 -16.63 11.02
N ILE A 166 -21.16 -15.93 9.94
CA ILE A 166 -22.10 -16.44 8.93
C ILE A 166 -21.54 -17.69 8.23
N ARG A 167 -20.24 -17.68 7.88
CA ARG A 167 -19.59 -18.82 7.25
C ARG A 167 -19.62 -20.05 8.15
N LEU A 168 -19.35 -19.89 9.44
CA LEU A 168 -19.40 -20.98 10.41
C LEU A 168 -20.83 -21.51 10.62
N ALA A 169 -21.82 -20.61 10.69
CA ALA A 169 -23.24 -20.98 10.82
C ALA A 169 -23.78 -21.70 9.58
N LEU A 170 -23.38 -21.31 8.37
CA LEU A 170 -23.76 -22.01 7.15
C LEU A 170 -23.04 -23.36 7.05
N LYS A 171 -21.76 -23.43 7.47
CA LYS A 171 -21.01 -24.69 7.48
C LYS A 171 -21.63 -25.71 8.45
N SER A 172 -22.12 -25.30 9.61
CA SER A 172 -22.81 -26.20 10.54
C SER A 172 -24.14 -26.71 9.98
N ARG A 173 -24.85 -25.89 9.19
CA ARG A 173 -26.12 -26.26 8.56
C ARG A 173 -25.95 -27.25 7.39
N GLU A 174 -24.90 -27.11 6.59
CA GLU A 174 -24.68 -27.94 5.40
C GLU A 174 -23.90 -29.25 5.68
N GLY A 175 -23.38 -29.43 6.90
CA GLY A 175 -22.62 -30.61 7.32
C GLY A 175 -21.11 -30.49 7.05
N ASP A 176 -20.32 -31.19 7.87
CA ASP A 176 -18.86 -31.06 7.90
C ASP A 176 -18.21 -31.72 6.65
N GLY A 177 -18.14 -30.96 5.55
CA GLY A 177 -17.55 -31.40 4.29
C GLY A 177 -18.11 -30.72 3.04
N ARG A 178 -19.29 -30.12 3.13
CA ARG A 178 -19.86 -29.36 2.00
C ARG A 178 -19.27 -27.95 1.94
N LYS A 179 -18.89 -27.53 0.72
CA LYS A 179 -18.46 -26.16 0.46
C LYS A 179 -19.70 -25.27 0.47
N VAL A 180 -19.78 -24.40 1.46
CA VAL A 180 -20.79 -23.33 1.50
C VAL A 180 -20.69 -22.45 0.25
N PRO A 181 -21.77 -22.27 -0.51
CA PRO A 181 -21.75 -21.45 -1.71
C PRO A 181 -21.53 -19.98 -1.32
N PHE A 182 -20.59 -19.32 -2.02
CA PHE A 182 -20.24 -17.92 -1.77
C PHE A 182 -21.44 -16.98 -1.93
N THR A 183 -22.37 -17.33 -2.83
CA THR A 183 -23.62 -16.59 -3.05
C THR A 183 -24.48 -16.52 -1.80
N SER A 184 -24.60 -17.61 -1.03
CA SER A 184 -25.40 -17.66 0.20
C SER A 184 -24.81 -16.75 1.29
N ILE A 185 -23.48 -16.75 1.42
CA ILE A 185 -22.77 -15.85 2.35
C ILE A 185 -22.98 -14.39 1.94
N LEU A 186 -22.82 -14.07 0.65
CA LEU A 186 -23.03 -12.72 0.11
C LEU A 186 -24.43 -12.19 0.38
N VAL A 187 -25.47 -12.99 0.09
CA VAL A 187 -26.86 -12.59 0.30
C VAL A 187 -27.11 -12.31 1.79
N SER A 188 -26.69 -13.22 2.68
CA SER A 188 -26.86 -13.06 4.13
C SER A 188 -26.13 -11.81 4.65
N LEU A 189 -24.89 -11.60 4.23
CA LEU A 189 -24.08 -10.45 4.63
C LEU A 189 -24.68 -9.13 4.12
N THR A 190 -25.21 -9.11 2.89
CA THR A 190 -25.84 -7.94 2.29
C THR A 190 -27.13 -7.57 3.02
N VAL A 191 -27.94 -8.55 3.40
CA VAL A 191 -29.16 -8.33 4.19
C VAL A 191 -28.82 -7.78 5.59
N ASP A 192 -27.81 -8.34 6.27
CA ASP A 192 -27.36 -7.81 7.57
C ASP A 192 -26.85 -6.36 7.44
N ALA A 193 -26.06 -6.07 6.41
CA ALA A 193 -25.57 -4.72 6.13
C ALA A 193 -26.72 -3.74 5.87
N LEU A 194 -27.69 -4.09 5.03
CA LEU A 194 -28.86 -3.25 4.72
C LEU A 194 -29.69 -2.92 5.96
N LYS A 195 -29.88 -3.89 6.86
CA LYS A 195 -30.60 -3.69 8.12
C LYS A 195 -29.89 -2.72 9.07
N ARG A 196 -28.55 -2.66 9.06
CA ARG A 196 -27.76 -1.78 9.93
C ARG A 196 -27.66 -0.33 9.46
N ILE A 197 -27.93 -0.06 8.18
CA ILE A 197 -27.88 1.29 7.60
C ILE A 197 -28.79 2.28 8.34
N PRO A 198 -30.11 2.01 8.51
CA PRO A 198 -31.00 2.96 9.19
C PRO A 198 -30.57 3.21 10.64
N ASP A 199 -30.16 2.16 11.38
CA ASP A 199 -29.67 2.29 12.75
C ASP A 199 -28.42 3.20 12.81
N SER A 200 -27.48 2.99 11.89
CA SER A 200 -26.26 3.79 11.82
C SER A 200 -26.55 5.25 11.43
N ALA A 201 -27.53 5.48 10.56
CA ALA A 201 -27.98 6.82 10.18
C ALA A 201 -28.64 7.55 11.36
N ALA A 202 -29.56 6.89 12.07
CA ALA A 202 -30.22 7.45 13.25
C ALA A 202 -29.21 7.85 14.33
N ILE A 203 -28.21 7.00 14.62
CA ILE A 203 -27.14 7.32 15.58
C ILE A 203 -26.33 8.55 15.15
N LEU A 204 -26.10 8.72 13.85
CA LEU A 204 -25.40 9.90 13.34
C LEU A 204 -26.27 11.16 13.49
N GLU A 205 -27.56 11.08 13.19
CA GLU A 205 -28.51 12.19 13.36
C GLU A 205 -28.65 12.61 14.83
N GLU A 206 -28.76 11.67 15.76
CA GLU A 206 -28.80 11.93 17.21
C GLU A 206 -27.52 12.61 17.72
N ARG A 207 -26.37 12.25 17.15
CA ARG A 207 -25.09 12.94 17.42
C ARG A 207 -24.98 14.31 16.73
N GLY A 208 -26.08 14.79 16.15
CA GLY A 208 -26.16 16.07 15.46
C GLY A 208 -25.34 16.08 14.17
N PHE A 209 -25.19 14.97 13.45
CA PHE A 209 -24.45 14.91 12.19
C PHE A 209 -25.17 15.68 11.06
N HIS A 210 -24.86 16.97 10.93
CA HIS A 210 -25.35 17.87 9.88
C HIS A 210 -24.22 18.43 9.01
N ASN A 211 -24.56 18.94 7.81
CA ASN A 211 -23.63 19.64 6.92
C ASN A 211 -23.09 20.91 7.59
N GLY A 212 -21.81 20.89 7.99
CA GLY A 212 -21.13 22.05 8.56
C GLY A 212 -19.63 21.80 8.73
N GLN A 213 -18.86 22.86 8.98
CA GLN A 213 -17.45 22.73 9.37
C GLN A 213 -17.34 22.06 10.74
N ARG A 214 -16.47 21.07 10.87
CA ARG A 214 -16.28 20.31 12.12
C ARG A 214 -14.85 20.33 12.59
N SER A 215 -14.67 20.24 13.91
CA SER A 215 -13.39 19.99 14.55
C SER A 215 -13.01 18.51 14.42
N SER A 216 -11.70 18.25 14.25
CA SER A 216 -11.14 16.90 14.19
C SER A 216 -10.46 16.55 15.51
N ILE A 217 -10.85 15.45 16.15
CA ILE A 217 -10.20 14.95 17.38
C ILE A 217 -8.80 14.36 17.06
N ILE A 218 -8.65 13.79 15.86
CA ILE A 218 -7.38 13.25 15.38
C ILE A 218 -6.65 14.35 14.61
N GLU A 219 -5.70 14.99 15.28
CA GLU A 219 -4.84 15.97 14.64
C GLU A 219 -3.62 15.27 14.02
N CYS A 220 -3.49 15.31 12.69
CA CYS A 220 -2.17 15.18 12.08
C CYS A 220 -1.25 16.28 12.65
N GLY A 221 0.03 15.97 12.84
CA GLY A 221 1.01 16.86 13.45
C GLY A 221 1.11 18.24 12.77
N ARG A 222 1.87 19.12 13.44
CA ARG A 222 1.88 20.55 13.14
C ARG A 222 2.27 20.80 11.69
N SER A 223 1.39 21.44 10.92
CA SER A 223 1.55 21.67 9.47
C SER A 223 2.91 22.24 9.07
N SER A 224 3.53 23.07 9.92
CA SER A 224 4.85 23.64 9.68
C SER A 224 5.97 22.60 9.57
N LYS A 225 5.91 21.50 10.33
CA LYS A 225 6.91 20.43 10.26
C LYS A 225 6.79 19.61 8.99
N ALA A 226 5.54 19.30 8.59
CA ALA A 226 5.27 18.66 7.31
C ALA A 226 5.81 19.46 6.12
N PHE A 227 5.61 20.78 6.06
CA PHE A 227 6.14 21.60 4.97
C PHE A 227 7.67 21.59 4.92
N THR A 228 8.35 21.68 6.07
CA THR A 228 9.82 21.61 6.10
C THR A 228 10.35 20.25 5.65
N GLU A 229 9.71 19.15 6.05
CA GLU A 229 10.11 17.79 5.66
C GLU A 229 9.90 17.57 4.15
N ILE A 230 8.77 18.02 3.61
CA ILE A 230 8.48 17.96 2.17
C ILE A 230 9.51 18.78 1.38
N PHE A 231 9.84 19.99 1.85
CA PHE A 231 10.78 20.87 1.16
C PHE A 231 12.19 20.28 1.11
N ILE A 232 12.68 19.73 2.23
CA ILE A 232 13.97 19.03 2.29
C ILE A 232 14.00 17.84 1.32
N PHE A 233 12.92 17.05 1.28
CA PHE A 233 12.84 15.89 0.40
C PHE A 233 12.71 16.28 -1.08
N ALA A 234 12.02 17.38 -1.38
CA ALA A 234 11.94 17.94 -2.72
C ALA A 234 13.30 18.43 -3.22
N ILE A 235 14.09 19.08 -2.35
CA ILE A 235 15.47 19.47 -2.68
C ILE A 235 16.31 18.22 -2.97
N PHE A 236 16.27 17.21 -2.10
CA PHE A 236 16.96 15.94 -2.33
C PHE A 236 16.57 15.30 -3.68
N PHE A 237 15.28 15.32 -4.02
CA PHE A 237 14.76 14.83 -5.29
C PHE A 237 15.31 15.61 -6.49
N THR A 238 15.34 16.94 -6.43
CA THR A 238 15.90 17.76 -7.52
C THR A 238 17.39 17.53 -7.72
N VAL A 239 18.15 17.39 -6.63
CA VAL A 239 19.58 17.08 -6.68
C VAL A 239 19.81 15.68 -7.26
N PHE A 240 18.99 14.69 -6.89
CA PHE A 240 19.09 13.32 -7.37
C PHE A 240 18.76 13.17 -8.87
N ILE A 241 17.89 14.01 -9.41
CA ILE A 241 17.61 14.04 -10.86
C ILE A 241 18.77 14.70 -11.62
N LEU A 242 19.34 15.77 -11.06
CA LEU A 242 20.35 16.59 -11.71
C LEU A 242 21.74 15.93 -11.73
N LEU A 243 22.06 15.14 -10.70
CA LEU A 243 23.26 14.29 -10.62
C LEU A 243 22.99 12.98 -11.36
#